data_AF-M7T483-F1
#
_entry.id   AF-M7T483-F1
#
_cell.length_a   1.000
_cell.length_b   1.000
_cell.length_c   1.000
_cell.angle_alpha   90.00
_cell.angle_beta   90.00
_cell.angle_gamma   90.00
#
_symmetry.space_group_name_H-M   'P 1'
#
loop_
_entity.id
_entity.type
_entity.pdbx_description
1 polymer ?
#
loop_
_entity_poly.entity_id
_entity_poly.type
_entity_poly.pdbx_seq_one_letter_code
_entity_poly.pdbx_strand_id
1 'polypeptide(L)'
;MDLSTYAEATEHSGYFDQVITPQNVVDFENRFKQSIEASQPFVVAGEVCYWKNYGAYQSRNRITKRLLDFLSMDNHWQNFVQALRRLNKNPDCDNFLLFRKTCNQPKGFATPLTFLSFYNPAECPMVDKNIAYCGYIIEANMDMIIHLPSLREVMDG
;
A
#
# COMPACT_ATOMS: atom_id res chain seq x y z
N MET A 1 16.26 8.76 0.28
CA MET A 1 15.69 8.31 1.56
C MET A 1 16.53 7.16 2.07
N ASP A 2 17.21 7.34 3.19
CA ASP A 2 18.01 6.28 3.81
C ASP A 2 17.12 5.39 4.69
N LEU A 3 16.97 4.11 4.31
CA LEU A 3 16.13 3.17 5.07
C LEU A 3 16.79 2.73 6.39
N SER A 4 18.12 2.78 6.49
CA SER A 4 18.88 2.35 7.67
C SER A 4 18.60 3.20 8.90
N THR A 5 18.03 4.37 8.66
CA THR A 5 17.53 5.24 9.71
C THR A 5 16.29 4.68 10.41
N TYR A 6 15.69 3.57 9.97
CA TYR A 6 14.58 2.93 10.71
C TYR A 6 15.08 2.44 12.08
N ALA A 7 14.32 2.75 13.14
CA ALA A 7 14.76 2.53 14.52
C ALA A 7 15.05 1.06 14.82
N GLU A 8 14.34 0.14 14.18
CA GLU A 8 14.49 -1.31 14.36
C GLU A 8 15.18 -1.96 13.14
N ALA A 9 15.92 -1.20 12.32
CA ALA A 9 16.62 -1.74 11.14
C ALA A 9 17.56 -2.92 11.51
N THR A 10 18.20 -2.84 12.68
CA THR A 10 19.11 -3.90 13.16
C THR A 10 18.41 -5.23 13.50
N GLU A 11 17.10 -5.19 13.80
CA GLU A 11 16.29 -6.39 14.05
C GLU A 11 15.91 -7.13 12.74
N HIS A 12 16.17 -6.49 11.60
CA HIS A 12 15.77 -6.95 10.28
C HIS A 12 16.96 -7.04 9.33
N SER A 13 17.94 -7.90 9.66
CA SER A 13 19.15 -8.09 8.85
C SER A 13 18.83 -8.39 7.38
N GLY A 14 19.49 -7.69 6.46
CA GLY A 14 19.25 -7.78 5.01
C GLY A 14 18.06 -6.95 4.50
N TYR A 15 17.40 -6.18 5.38
CA TYR A 15 16.36 -5.22 5.07
C TYR A 15 16.70 -3.86 5.68
N PHE A 16 16.08 -2.80 5.16
CA PHE A 16 16.33 -1.43 5.61
C PHE A 16 17.80 -1.00 5.49
N ASP A 17 18.59 -1.58 4.60
CA ASP A 17 20.05 -1.39 4.51
C ASP A 17 20.49 -0.49 3.35
N GLN A 18 19.53 0.15 2.68
CA GLN A 18 19.74 0.83 1.41
C GLN A 18 19.26 2.28 1.43
N VAL A 19 19.90 3.10 0.61
CA VAL A 19 19.51 4.49 0.34
C VAL A 19 18.73 4.53 -0.97
N ILE A 20 17.45 4.86 -0.90
CA ILE A 20 16.57 4.99 -2.08
C ILE A 20 16.73 6.38 -2.69
N THR A 21 17.05 6.44 -3.98
CA THR A 21 17.22 7.63 -4.80
C THR A 21 16.36 7.53 -6.06
N PRO A 22 16.18 8.62 -6.83
CA PRO A 22 15.49 8.53 -8.12
C PRO A 22 16.12 7.53 -9.09
N GLN A 23 17.41 7.24 -8.97
CA GLN A 23 18.14 6.34 -9.86
C GLN A 23 17.86 4.86 -9.57
N ASN A 24 17.51 4.49 -8.33
CA ASN A 24 17.32 3.09 -7.92
C ASN A 24 15.89 2.77 -7.45
N VAL A 25 14.94 3.72 -7.57
CA VAL A 25 13.55 3.48 -7.17
C VAL A 25 12.92 2.34 -7.97
N VAL A 26 13.28 2.18 -9.24
CA VAL A 26 12.79 1.08 -10.10
C VAL A 26 13.28 -0.28 -9.59
N ASP A 27 14.53 -0.38 -9.14
CA ASP A 27 15.06 -1.61 -8.56
C ASP A 27 14.37 -1.94 -7.24
N PHE A 28 14.06 -0.91 -6.44
CA PHE A 28 13.33 -1.04 -5.20
C PHE A 28 11.88 -1.54 -5.41
N GLU A 29 11.17 -1.00 -6.40
CA GLU A 29 9.86 -1.49 -6.84
C GLU A 29 9.91 -2.95 -7.29
N ASN A 30 10.87 -3.28 -8.17
CA ASN A 30 11.05 -4.64 -8.68
C ASN A 30 11.34 -5.64 -7.57
N ARG A 31 12.17 -5.27 -6.59
CA ARG A 31 12.47 -6.13 -5.43
C ARG A 31 11.24 -6.38 -4.57
N PHE A 32 10.39 -5.37 -4.35
CA PHE A 32 9.11 -5.57 -3.67
C PHE A 32 8.23 -6.55 -4.44
N LYS A 33 8.02 -6.33 -5.75
CA LYS A 33 7.23 -7.22 -6.60
C LYS A 33 7.73 -8.67 -6.56
N GLN A 34 9.04 -8.87 -6.74
CA GLN A 34 9.66 -10.19 -6.67
C GLN A 34 9.46 -10.85 -5.31
N SER A 35 9.51 -10.06 -4.23
CA SER A 35 9.29 -10.56 -2.87
C SER A 35 7.85 -11.03 -2.65
N ILE A 36 6.86 -10.33 -3.20
CA ILE A 36 5.45 -10.77 -3.19
C ILE A 36 5.29 -12.07 -3.97
N GLU A 37 5.92 -12.20 -5.14
CA GLU A 37 5.81 -13.41 -5.96
C GLU A 37 6.50 -14.63 -5.34
N ALA A 38 7.69 -14.42 -4.79
CA ALA A 38 8.49 -15.47 -4.15
C ALA A 38 8.04 -15.78 -2.70
N SER A 39 6.96 -15.15 -2.21
CA SER A 39 6.48 -15.30 -0.83
C SER A 39 7.56 -15.05 0.23
N GLN A 40 8.42 -14.06 -0.04
CA GLN A 40 9.50 -13.63 0.86
C GLN A 40 8.94 -13.00 2.15
N PRO A 41 9.78 -12.78 3.18
CA PRO A 41 9.36 -12.22 4.45
C PRO A 41 8.59 -10.89 4.33
N PHE A 42 7.62 -10.70 5.23
CA PHE A 42 6.77 -9.50 5.30
C PHE A 42 7.54 -8.18 5.48
N VAL A 43 8.80 -8.26 5.90
CA VAL A 43 9.70 -7.13 6.16
C VAL A 43 9.83 -6.20 4.94
N VAL A 44 9.73 -6.76 3.72
CA VAL A 44 9.75 -5.97 2.48
C VAL A 44 8.62 -4.93 2.41
N ALA A 45 7.46 -5.24 2.99
CA ALA A 45 6.35 -4.28 3.07
C ALA A 45 6.65 -3.16 4.07
N GLY A 46 7.44 -3.44 5.11
CA GLY A 46 7.94 -2.45 6.05
C GLY A 46 8.84 -1.41 5.39
N GLU A 47 9.73 -1.83 4.49
CA GLU A 47 10.62 -0.93 3.76
C GLU A 47 9.85 0.06 2.88
N VAL A 48 8.87 -0.44 2.11
CA VAL A 48 8.01 0.40 1.27
C VAL A 48 7.15 1.34 2.13
N CYS A 49 6.62 0.83 3.25
CA CYS A 49 5.86 1.65 4.20
C CYS A 49 6.71 2.78 4.79
N TYR A 50 7.94 2.46 5.19
CA TYR A 50 8.88 3.44 5.74
C TYR A 50 9.31 4.48 4.72
N TRP A 51 9.59 4.05 3.49
CA TRP A 51 9.94 4.92 2.38
C TRP A 51 8.80 5.90 2.02
N LYS A 52 7.55 5.41 1.97
CA LYS A 52 6.40 6.23 1.55
C LYS A 52 5.98 7.28 2.57
N ASN A 53 6.11 6.97 3.86
CA ASN A 53 5.64 7.87 4.91
C ASN A 53 6.64 9.01 5.13
N TYR A 54 6.56 10.02 4.26
CA TYR A 54 7.25 11.30 4.42
C TYR A 54 6.67 12.07 5.62
N GLY A 55 7.53 12.55 6.51
CA GLY A 55 7.12 13.29 7.70
C GLY A 55 8.11 13.17 8.84
N ALA A 56 7.67 13.53 10.05
CA ALA A 56 8.48 13.42 11.25
C ALA A 56 9.00 11.99 11.44
N TYR A 57 10.30 11.86 11.71
CA TYR A 57 11.00 10.59 11.93
C TYR A 57 10.24 9.63 12.86
N GLN A 58 9.67 10.15 13.95
CA GLN A 58 8.92 9.34 14.91
C GLN A 58 7.63 8.75 14.32
N SER A 59 6.94 9.50 13.46
CA SER A 59 5.68 9.05 12.86
C SER A 59 5.91 7.90 11.89
N ARG A 60 6.91 8.00 11.01
CA ARG A 60 7.25 6.93 10.06
C ARG A 60 7.64 5.64 10.78
N ASN A 61 8.47 5.73 11.82
CA ASN A 61 8.87 4.57 12.62
C ASN A 61 7.66 3.88 13.24
N ARG A 62 6.78 4.64 13.88
CA ARG A 62 5.57 4.11 14.50
C ARG A 62 4.64 3.43 13.48
N ILE A 63 4.46 4.03 12.30
CA ILE A 63 3.61 3.47 11.24
C ILE A 63 4.21 2.17 10.69
N THR A 64 5.51 2.16 10.38
CA THR A 64 6.22 0.99 9.90
C THR A 64 6.22 -0.13 10.93
N LYS A 65 6.54 0.16 12.19
CA LYS A 65 6.50 -0.82 13.28
C LYS A 65 5.13 -1.45 13.41
N ARG A 66 4.07 -0.62 13.44
CA ARG A 66 2.69 -1.10 13.53
C ARG A 66 2.29 -2.01 12.36
N LEU A 67 2.80 -1.75 11.16
CA LEU A 67 2.60 -2.64 10.02
C LEU A 67 3.35 -3.96 10.22
N LEU A 68 4.62 -3.91 10.59
CA LEU A 68 5.47 -5.10 10.80
C LEU A 68 4.92 -5.99 11.92
N ASP A 69 4.54 -5.41 13.05
CA ASP A 69 3.91 -6.11 14.18
C ASP A 69 2.60 -6.80 13.76
N PHE A 70 1.84 -6.21 12.83
CA PHE A 70 0.62 -6.80 12.33
C PHE A 70 0.86 -7.91 11.31
N LEU A 71 1.80 -7.71 10.38
CA LEU A 71 2.10 -8.69 9.33
C LEU A 71 2.85 -9.91 9.86
N SER A 72 3.53 -9.78 11.00
CA SER A 72 4.21 -10.90 11.67
C SER A 72 3.24 -11.86 12.37
N MET A 73 1.99 -11.47 12.59
CA MET A 73 0.95 -12.33 13.14
C MET A 73 0.54 -13.44 12.15
N ASP A 74 0.13 -14.59 12.67
CA ASP A 74 -0.24 -15.76 11.87
C ASP A 74 -1.22 -15.41 10.74
N ASN A 75 -0.89 -15.85 9.52
CA ASN A 75 -1.65 -15.65 8.28
C ASN A 75 -1.79 -14.20 7.80
N HIS A 76 -1.33 -13.19 8.54
CA HIS A 76 -1.54 -11.78 8.16
C HIS A 76 -0.74 -11.39 6.92
N TRP A 77 0.51 -11.84 6.82
CA TRP A 77 1.31 -11.67 5.61
C TRP A 77 0.68 -12.32 4.38
N GLN A 78 0.18 -13.56 4.52
CA GLN A 78 -0.48 -14.25 3.41
C GLN A 78 -1.75 -13.53 2.98
N ASN A 79 -2.56 -13.07 3.94
CA ASN A 79 -3.75 -12.27 3.68
C ASN A 79 -3.41 -10.96 2.96
N PHE A 80 -2.33 -10.28 3.36
CA PHE A 80 -1.82 -9.09 2.68
C PHE A 80 -1.48 -9.40 1.22
N VAL A 81 -0.68 -10.44 0.96
CA VAL A 81 -0.27 -10.84 -0.40
C VAL A 81 -1.49 -11.19 -1.26
N GLN A 82 -2.43 -11.97 -0.73
CA GLN A 82 -3.65 -12.36 -1.44
C GLN A 82 -4.53 -11.15 -1.76
N ALA A 83 -4.73 -10.25 -0.79
CA ALA A 83 -5.52 -9.04 -0.99
C ALA A 83 -4.88 -8.08 -2.00
N LEU A 84 -3.55 -7.94 -2.00
CA LEU A 84 -2.81 -7.16 -2.99
C LEU A 84 -2.99 -7.72 -4.40
N ARG A 85 -2.82 -9.04 -4.57
CA ARG A 85 -3.04 -9.72 -5.86
C ARG A 85 -4.48 -9.58 -6.34
N ARG A 86 -5.44 -9.72 -5.42
CA ARG A 86 -6.88 -9.55 -5.71
C ARG A 86 -7.19 -8.13 -6.18
N LEU A 87 -6.68 -7.12 -5.46
CA LEU A 87 -6.81 -5.72 -5.84
C LEU A 87 -6.19 -5.43 -7.20
N ASN A 88 -4.99 -5.95 -7.47
CA ASN A 88 -4.34 -5.78 -8.77
C ASN A 88 -5.13 -6.40 -9.92
N LYS A 89 -5.75 -7.57 -9.70
CA LYS A 89 -6.56 -8.25 -10.73
C LYS A 89 -7.90 -7.54 -10.96
N ASN A 90 -8.50 -7.00 -9.91
CA ASN A 90 -9.80 -6.34 -9.96
C ASN A 90 -9.80 -5.09 -9.05
N PRO A 91 -9.41 -3.92 -9.58
CA PRO A 91 -9.26 -2.70 -8.82
C PRO A 91 -10.63 -2.03 -8.55
N ASP A 92 -11.38 -2.58 -7.60
CA ASP A 92 -12.65 -2.03 -7.12
C ASP A 92 -12.56 -1.55 -5.66
N CYS A 93 -13.61 -0.86 -5.20
CA CYS A 93 -13.66 -0.31 -3.85
C CYS A 93 -13.59 -1.40 -2.76
N ASP A 94 -14.29 -2.52 -2.94
CA ASP A 94 -14.34 -3.59 -1.94
C ASP A 94 -12.97 -4.26 -1.77
N ASN A 95 -12.29 -4.53 -2.88
CA ASN A 95 -10.95 -5.08 -2.89
C ASN A 95 -9.94 -4.09 -2.31
N PHE A 96 -10.12 -2.79 -2.55
CA PHE A 96 -9.28 -1.77 -1.93
C PHE A 96 -9.51 -1.70 -0.41
N LEU A 97 -10.76 -1.68 0.05
CA LEU A 97 -11.09 -1.68 1.47
C LEU A 97 -10.61 -2.94 2.17
N LEU A 98 -10.68 -4.10 1.51
CA LEU A 98 -10.10 -5.35 1.98
C LEU A 98 -8.58 -5.23 2.13
N PHE A 99 -7.88 -4.78 1.08
CA PHE A 99 -6.42 -4.63 1.12
C PHE A 99 -5.96 -3.59 2.15
N ARG A 100 -6.70 -2.50 2.31
CA ARG A 100 -6.45 -1.50 3.34
C ARG A 100 -6.51 -2.10 4.76
N LYS A 101 -7.46 -3.01 5.02
CA LYS A 101 -7.53 -3.75 6.29
C LYS A 101 -6.31 -4.64 6.49
N THR A 102 -5.82 -5.32 5.46
CA THR A 102 -4.61 -6.15 5.55
C THR A 102 -3.33 -5.34 5.71
N CYS A 103 -3.36 -4.04 5.47
CA CYS A 103 -2.25 -3.13 5.77
C CYS A 103 -2.27 -2.61 7.23
N ASN A 104 -3.28 -2.94 8.05
CA ASN A 104 -3.53 -2.30 9.36
C ASN A 104 -3.60 -0.75 9.27
N GLN A 105 -4.10 -0.22 8.15
CA GLN A 105 -4.26 1.20 7.89
C GLN A 105 -5.76 1.54 7.80
N PRO A 106 -6.53 1.55 8.90
CA PRO A 106 -7.98 1.74 8.84
C PRO A 106 -8.40 3.11 8.25
N LYS A 107 -7.47 4.07 8.24
CA LYS A 107 -7.62 5.41 7.66
C LYS A 107 -6.42 5.68 6.75
N GLY A 108 -6.65 6.37 5.64
CA GLY A 108 -5.60 6.74 4.68
C GLY A 108 -5.51 5.80 3.47
N PHE A 109 -5.06 6.38 2.35
CA PHE A 109 -5.02 5.72 1.04
C PHE A 109 -3.59 5.58 0.50
N ALA A 110 -2.67 6.44 0.92
CA ALA A 110 -1.33 6.55 0.34
C ALA A 110 -0.52 5.26 0.44
N THR A 111 -0.41 4.65 1.62
CA THR A 111 0.39 3.42 1.80
C THR A 111 -0.19 2.22 1.04
N PRO A 112 -1.49 1.89 1.13
CA PRO A 112 -2.09 0.84 0.28
C PRO A 112 -1.89 1.09 -1.22
N LEU A 113 -2.10 2.31 -1.70
CA LEU A 113 -1.89 2.63 -3.12
C LEU A 113 -0.43 2.47 -3.53
N THR A 114 0.53 2.85 -2.66
CA THR A 114 1.95 2.63 -2.94
C THR A 114 2.30 1.15 -3.06
N PHE A 115 1.74 0.27 -2.23
CA PHE A 115 1.97 -1.16 -2.40
C PHE A 115 1.42 -1.68 -3.75
N LEU A 116 0.23 -1.23 -4.15
CA LEU A 116 -0.34 -1.58 -5.45
C LEU A 116 0.55 -1.07 -6.60
N SER A 117 1.01 0.18 -6.53
CA SER A 117 1.91 0.75 -7.53
C SER A 117 3.25 0.03 -7.59
N PHE A 118 3.85 -0.33 -6.46
CA PHE A 118 5.11 -1.09 -6.43
C PHE A 118 4.92 -2.50 -7.01
N TYR A 119 3.75 -3.10 -6.81
CA TYR A 119 3.44 -4.43 -7.34
C TYR A 119 3.20 -4.40 -8.86
N ASN A 120 2.56 -3.35 -9.37
CA ASN A 120 2.26 -3.18 -10.78
C ASN A 120 2.49 -1.74 -11.29
N PRO A 121 3.76 -1.32 -11.42
CA PRO A 121 4.08 0.07 -11.75
C PRO A 121 3.68 0.46 -13.18
N ALA A 122 3.51 -0.53 -14.08
CA ALA A 122 3.08 -0.29 -15.47
C ALA A 122 1.62 0.16 -15.55
N GLU A 123 0.72 -0.49 -14.80
CA GLU A 123 -0.72 -0.19 -14.79
C GLU A 123 -1.10 0.84 -13.71
N CYS A 124 -0.30 0.94 -12.64
CA CYS A 124 -0.55 1.81 -11.48
C CYS A 124 0.66 2.72 -11.19
N PRO A 125 1.13 3.55 -12.13
CA PRO A 125 2.34 4.35 -11.94
C PRO A 125 2.20 5.38 -10.82
N MET A 126 3.24 5.51 -9.99
CA MET A 126 3.31 6.36 -8.79
C MET A 126 3.43 7.87 -9.03
N VAL A 127 3.36 8.35 -10.28
CA VAL A 127 3.45 9.80 -10.57
C VAL A 127 2.38 10.51 -9.73
N ASP A 128 2.73 11.55 -8.99
CA ASP A 128 1.86 12.16 -7.95
C ASP A 128 0.46 12.60 -8.44
N LYS A 129 0.25 12.71 -9.76
CA LYS A 129 -1.08 12.96 -10.38
C LYS A 129 -1.92 11.69 -10.64
N ASN A 130 -1.31 10.51 -10.67
CA ASN A 130 -1.95 9.22 -10.96
C ASN A 130 -2.29 8.40 -9.70
N ILE A 131 -1.66 8.68 -8.54
CA ILE A 131 -2.20 8.23 -7.24
C ILE A 131 -3.58 8.87 -7.00
N ALA A 132 -3.77 10.11 -7.47
CA ALA A 132 -5.08 10.74 -7.55
C ALA A 132 -5.99 10.06 -8.59
N TYR A 133 -5.47 9.44 -9.66
CA TYR A 133 -6.28 8.71 -10.66
C TYR A 133 -6.71 7.31 -10.18
N CYS A 134 -5.85 6.54 -9.52
CA CYS A 134 -6.25 5.29 -8.87
C CYS A 134 -7.15 5.57 -7.66
N GLY A 135 -6.84 6.62 -6.89
CA GLY A 135 -7.74 7.20 -5.89
C GLY A 135 -9.08 7.58 -6.51
N TYR A 136 -9.09 8.24 -7.66
CA TYR A 136 -10.28 8.65 -8.41
C TYR A 136 -11.06 7.46 -9.00
N ILE A 137 -10.42 6.39 -9.49
CA ILE A 137 -11.13 5.18 -9.93
C ILE A 137 -11.82 4.54 -8.71
N ILE A 138 -11.17 4.51 -7.55
CA ILE A 138 -11.73 3.95 -6.32
C ILE A 138 -12.81 4.87 -5.73
N GLU A 139 -12.60 6.19 -5.75
CA GLU A 139 -13.52 7.23 -5.27
C GLU A 139 -14.73 7.42 -6.18
N ALA A 140 -14.57 7.43 -7.51
CA ALA A 140 -15.66 7.48 -8.48
C ALA A 140 -16.57 6.25 -8.38
N ASN A 141 -16.03 5.10 -7.95
CA ASN A 141 -16.83 3.92 -7.59
C ASN A 141 -17.42 4.00 -6.17
N MET A 142 -16.87 4.81 -5.25
CA MET A 142 -17.48 5.09 -3.94
C MET A 142 -18.66 6.05 -4.03
N ASP A 143 -18.60 7.07 -4.89
CA ASP A 143 -19.73 8.00 -5.11
C ASP A 143 -20.95 7.29 -5.73
N MET A 144 -20.74 6.18 -6.44
CA MET A 144 -21.81 5.30 -6.92
C MET A 144 -22.46 4.45 -5.81
N ILE A 145 -21.76 4.21 -4.69
CA ILE A 145 -22.23 3.37 -3.58
C ILE A 145 -22.83 4.21 -2.43
N ILE A 146 -22.46 5.50 -2.32
CA ILE A 146 -22.95 6.41 -1.28
C ILE A 146 -24.20 7.22 -1.73
N HIS A 147 -24.59 7.14 -3.01
CA HIS A 147 -25.81 7.77 -3.55
C HIS A 147 -26.85 6.78 -4.08
N LEU A 148 -27.37 5.95 -3.16
CA LEU A 148 -28.79 5.58 -3.22
C LEU A 148 -29.54 6.33 -2.12
N PRO A 149 -30.18 7.45 -2.49
CA PRO A 149 -31.62 7.55 -2.47
C PRO A 149 -32.15 7.35 -3.88
N SER A 150 -33.35 6.79 -3.96
CA SER A 150 -33.96 6.29 -5.17
C SER A 150 -33.98 7.34 -6.31
N LEU A 151 -33.45 6.97 -7.48
CA LEU A 151 -33.68 7.69 -8.74
C LEU A 151 -35.16 7.69 -9.19
N ARG A 152 -36.09 7.26 -8.32
CA ARG A 152 -37.55 7.33 -8.51
C ARG A 152 -38.21 8.49 -7.77
N GLU A 153 -37.52 9.21 -6.87
CA GLU A 153 -38.12 10.30 -6.09
C GLU A 153 -37.79 11.72 -6.61
N VAL A 154 -37.05 11.85 -7.72
CA VAL A 154 -36.70 13.17 -8.30
C VAL A 154 -37.38 13.42 -9.66
N MET A 155 -38.27 12.52 -10.10
CA MET A 155 -39.02 12.69 -11.36
C MET A 155 -40.54 12.82 -11.20
N ASP A 156 -41.08 12.75 -9.98
CA ASP A 156 -42.54 12.91 -9.71
C ASP A 156 -42.83 13.92 -8.58
N GLY A 157 -42.12 15.06 -8.55
CA GLY A 157 -42.37 16.16 -7.60
C GLY A 157 -42.17 17.53 -8.22
#